data_AF-A0A2D6PU17-F1
#
_entry.id   AF-A0A2D6PU17-F1
#
_cell.length_a   1.000
_cell.length_b   1.000
_cell.length_c   1.000
_cell.angle_alpha   90.00
_cell.angle_beta   90.00
_cell.angle_gamma   90.00
#
_symmetry.space_group_name_H-M   'P 1'
#
loop_
_entity.id
_entity.type
_entity.pdbx_description
1 polymer ?
#
loop_
_entity_poly.entity_id
_entity_poly.type
_entity_poly.pdbx_seq_one_letter_code
_entity_poly.pdbx_strand_id
1 'polypeptide(L)'
;MSAETFMPTDDELFRPSLTPADDAVGFSRPWSPDALTAVAFFAGPVGGGVLFAWNAHRLGIIGGVRRYSVLFAALSIVVYGGMSYLLAFDPDGDGSLHRLGERALTVVVALVAAREQRPRFRVCLGHGGEVGPLLIIGLAMIVLGLVMTFIGVWILAVLWSLIL
;
A
#
# COMPACT_ATOMS: atom_id res chain seq x y z
N MET A 1 29.24 17.89 24.67
CA MET A 1 28.43 17.94 23.44
C MET A 1 27.19 18.76 23.78
N SER A 2 27.28 20.08 23.64
CA SER A 2 26.24 21.03 24.01
C SER A 2 25.13 21.01 22.98
N ALA A 3 23.89 20.87 23.43
CA ALA A 3 22.70 20.93 22.59
C ALA A 3 22.46 22.39 22.18
N GLU A 4 23.06 22.83 21.08
CA GLU A 4 22.62 24.04 20.40
C GLU A 4 21.17 23.82 19.95
N THR A 5 20.27 24.58 20.58
CA THR A 5 18.85 24.59 20.21
C THR A 5 18.76 25.19 18.81
N PHE A 6 18.53 24.35 17.80
CA PHE A 6 18.28 24.78 16.43
C PHE A 6 16.96 25.57 16.41
N MET A 7 17.03 26.89 16.58
CA MET A 7 15.93 27.78 16.25
C MET A 7 16.06 28.09 14.75
N PRO A 8 15.05 27.74 13.93
CA PRO A 8 15.00 28.18 12.55
C PRO A 8 15.15 29.69 12.51
N THR A 9 15.91 30.22 11.55
CA THR A 9 16.01 31.67 11.36
C THR A 9 14.64 32.22 10.95
N ASP A 10 14.39 33.52 11.18
CA ASP A 10 13.13 34.17 10.76
C ASP A 10 12.84 33.91 9.27
N ASP A 11 13.88 33.91 8.43
CA ASP A 11 13.77 33.58 7.01
C ASP A 11 13.29 32.15 6.71
N GLU A 12 13.59 31.17 7.58
CA GLU A 12 13.10 29.79 7.45
C GLU A 12 11.64 29.66 7.88
N LEU A 13 11.19 30.43 8.87
CA LEU A 13 9.79 30.47 9.32
C LEU A 13 8.85 30.99 8.25
N PHE A 14 9.30 31.93 7.42
CA PHE A 14 8.50 32.51 6.33
C PHE A 14 8.67 31.79 4.99
N ARG A 15 9.51 30.75 4.92
CA ARG A 15 9.67 30.01 3.68
C ARG A 15 8.39 29.22 3.39
N PRO A 16 7.72 29.44 2.24
CA PRO A 16 6.50 28.71 1.91
C PRO A 16 6.80 27.21 1.94
N SER A 17 6.16 26.49 2.87
CA SER A 17 6.27 25.02 2.92
C SER A 17 5.47 24.35 1.81
N LEU A 18 4.58 25.10 1.16
CA LEU A 18 3.77 24.68 0.03
C LEU A 18 4.47 25.05 -1.27
N THR A 19 4.54 24.09 -2.18
CA THR A 19 5.13 24.23 -3.52
C THR A 19 4.02 24.38 -4.57
N PRO A 20 4.32 24.86 -5.78
CA PRO A 20 3.34 24.88 -6.89
C PRO A 20 2.76 23.49 -7.23
N ALA A 21 3.45 22.40 -6.85
CA ALA A 21 2.91 21.05 -6.99
C ALA A 21 1.75 20.75 -6.02
N ASP A 22 1.60 21.55 -4.95
CA ASP A 22 0.53 21.44 -3.95
C ASP A 22 -0.72 22.24 -4.36
N ASP A 23 -0.56 23.29 -5.19
CA ASP A 23 -1.67 24.10 -5.74
C ASP A 23 -2.42 23.40 -6.90
N ALA A 24 -1.84 22.35 -7.49
CA ALA A 24 -2.20 21.91 -8.83
C ALA A 24 -3.36 20.90 -8.96
N VAL A 25 -4.05 20.44 -7.91
CA VAL A 25 -4.94 19.26 -8.10
C VAL A 25 -6.23 19.28 -7.30
N GLY A 26 -7.36 19.11 -8.01
CA GLY A 26 -8.64 18.77 -7.41
C GLY A 26 -8.57 17.41 -6.71
N PHE A 27 -8.70 17.41 -5.39
CA PHE A 27 -8.79 16.18 -4.61
C PHE A 27 -10.14 15.49 -4.87
N SER A 28 -10.13 14.18 -5.12
CA SER A 28 -11.37 13.41 -5.31
C SER A 28 -11.67 12.56 -4.08
N ARG A 29 -12.20 13.19 -3.01
CA ARG A 29 -12.64 12.54 -1.75
C ARG A 29 -11.78 11.34 -1.29
N PRO A 30 -10.47 11.50 -1.04
CA PRO A 30 -9.56 10.38 -0.83
C PRO A 30 -9.95 9.53 0.40
N TRP A 31 -9.45 8.30 0.45
CA TRP A 31 -9.58 7.45 1.64
C TRP A 31 -8.45 7.74 2.64
N SER A 32 -8.74 7.51 3.92
CA SER A 32 -7.73 7.60 4.98
C SER A 32 -6.61 6.56 4.74
N PRO A 33 -5.33 6.98 4.67
CA PRO A 33 -4.20 6.06 4.52
C PRO A 33 -4.12 5.00 5.63
N ASP A 34 -4.57 5.33 6.84
CA ASP A 34 -4.58 4.41 7.97
C ASP A 34 -5.65 3.32 7.78
N ALA A 35 -6.82 3.72 7.28
CA ALA A 35 -7.88 2.77 6.95
C ALA A 35 -7.50 1.87 5.76
N LEU A 36 -6.78 2.40 4.77
CA LEU A 36 -6.23 1.59 3.68
C LEU A 36 -5.23 0.54 4.18
N THR A 37 -4.42 0.89 5.18
CA THR A 37 -3.48 -0.08 5.80
C THR A 37 -4.23 -1.23 6.45
N ALA A 38 -5.31 -0.93 7.17
CA ALA A 38 -6.16 -1.96 7.77
C ALA A 38 -6.82 -2.86 6.70
N VAL A 39 -7.32 -2.28 5.61
CA VAL A 39 -7.88 -3.08 4.51
C VAL A 39 -6.80 -3.92 3.81
N ALA A 40 -5.60 -3.36 3.58
CA ALA A 40 -4.49 -4.07 2.96
C ALA A 40 -4.05 -5.31 3.76
N PHE A 41 -4.13 -5.25 5.09
CA PHE A 41 -3.92 -6.43 5.93
C PHE A 41 -4.82 -7.60 5.51
N PHE A 42 -6.10 -7.37 5.23
CA PHE A 42 -7.05 -8.41 4.83
C PHE A 42 -7.02 -8.70 3.32
N ALA A 43 -6.83 -7.67 2.50
CA ALA A 43 -6.83 -7.76 1.05
C ALA A 43 -5.52 -8.30 0.45
N GLY A 44 -4.46 -8.40 1.25
CA GLY A 44 -3.16 -8.87 0.78
C GLY A 44 -2.50 -7.88 -0.20
N PRO A 45 -1.38 -8.29 -0.81
CA PRO A 45 -0.54 -7.37 -1.57
C PRO A 45 -1.21 -6.86 -2.85
N VAL A 46 -1.98 -7.70 -3.54
CA VAL A 46 -2.66 -7.27 -4.78
C VAL A 46 -3.77 -6.26 -4.48
N GLY A 47 -4.67 -6.59 -3.56
CA GLY A 47 -5.78 -5.69 -3.20
C GLY A 47 -5.27 -4.40 -2.54
N GLY A 48 -4.26 -4.50 -1.67
CA GLY A 48 -3.57 -3.34 -1.10
C GLY A 48 -2.94 -2.46 -2.18
N GLY A 49 -2.24 -3.05 -3.15
CA GLY A 49 -1.61 -2.32 -4.25
C GLY A 49 -2.60 -1.52 -5.08
N VAL A 50 -3.72 -2.13 -5.47
CA VAL A 50 -4.79 -1.45 -6.22
C VAL A 50 -5.34 -0.28 -5.41
N LEU A 51 -5.62 -0.49 -4.12
CA LEU A 51 -6.14 0.57 -3.24
C LEU A 51 -5.17 1.74 -3.08
N PHE A 52 -3.89 1.48 -2.81
CA PHE A 52 -2.91 2.54 -2.64
C PHE A 52 -2.63 3.28 -3.95
N ALA A 53 -2.56 2.57 -5.09
CA ALA A 53 -2.43 3.20 -6.40
C ALA A 53 -3.63 4.08 -6.73
N TRP A 54 -4.85 3.59 -6.49
CA TRP A 54 -6.07 4.37 -6.72
C TRP A 54 -6.13 5.57 -5.77
N ASN A 55 -5.84 5.41 -4.48
CA ASN A 55 -5.84 6.53 -3.55
C ASN A 55 -4.79 7.59 -3.91
N ALA A 56 -3.64 7.18 -4.46
CA ALA A 56 -2.64 8.11 -4.96
C ALA A 56 -3.16 8.96 -6.12
N HIS A 57 -3.93 8.36 -7.03
CA HIS A 57 -4.64 9.09 -8.06
C HIS A 57 -5.65 10.08 -7.45
N ARG A 58 -6.41 9.65 -6.44
CA ARG A 58 -7.41 10.51 -5.76
C ARG A 58 -6.78 11.68 -5.00
N LEU A 59 -5.55 11.50 -4.53
CA LEU A 59 -4.72 12.51 -3.86
C LEU A 59 -3.92 13.40 -4.85
N GLY A 60 -4.01 13.16 -6.15
CA GLY A 60 -3.26 13.92 -7.15
C GLY A 60 -1.75 13.69 -7.12
N ILE A 61 -1.28 12.56 -6.59
CA ILE A 61 0.15 12.26 -6.49
C ILE A 61 0.66 11.83 -7.87
N ILE A 62 1.40 12.72 -8.53
CA ILE A 62 1.99 12.47 -9.85
C ILE A 62 2.94 11.27 -9.78
N GLY A 63 2.74 10.30 -10.67
CA GLY A 63 3.52 9.05 -10.69
C GLY A 63 3.22 8.08 -9.53
N GLY A 64 2.38 8.45 -8.56
CA GLY A 64 2.02 7.62 -7.41
C GLY A 64 1.37 6.30 -7.83
N VAL A 65 0.46 6.33 -8.81
CA VAL A 65 -0.18 5.12 -9.37
C VAL A 65 0.88 4.10 -9.80
N ARG A 66 1.82 4.52 -10.68
CA ARG A 66 2.88 3.64 -11.18
C ARG A 66 3.76 3.13 -10.03
N ARG A 67 4.18 4.02 -9.13
CA ARG A 67 5.06 3.67 -7.99
C ARG A 67 4.43 2.60 -7.10
N TYR A 68 3.19 2.81 -6.66
CA TYR A 68 2.51 1.86 -5.77
C TYR A 68 2.15 0.57 -6.49
N SER A 69 1.73 0.62 -7.76
CA SER A 69 1.51 -0.59 -8.55
C SER A 69 2.78 -1.44 -8.67
N VAL A 70 3.93 -0.83 -8.97
CA VAL A 70 5.21 -1.56 -9.07
C VAL A 70 5.63 -2.13 -7.72
N LEU A 71 5.53 -1.35 -6.65
CA LEU A 71 5.91 -1.77 -5.29
C LEU A 71 5.11 -3.00 -4.84
N PHE A 72 3.79 -2.96 -4.99
CA PHE A 72 2.92 -4.06 -4.59
C PHE A 72 2.95 -5.24 -5.57
N ALA A 73 3.24 -5.01 -6.85
CA ALA A 73 3.50 -6.10 -7.79
C ALA A 73 4.77 -6.87 -7.41
N ALA A 74 5.86 -6.17 -7.12
CA ALA A 74 7.10 -6.79 -6.64
C ALA A 74 6.87 -7.58 -5.35
N LEU A 75 6.14 -6.99 -4.39
CA LEU A 75 5.74 -7.68 -3.17
C LEU A 75 4.92 -8.95 -3.46
N SER A 76 3.95 -8.88 -4.38
CA SER A 76 3.09 -10.01 -4.73
C SER A 76 3.92 -11.17 -5.31
N ILE A 77 4.92 -10.86 -6.15
CA ILE A 77 5.83 -11.88 -6.70
C ILE A 77 6.61 -12.56 -5.58
N VAL A 78 7.15 -11.80 -4.63
CA VAL A 78 7.91 -12.36 -3.48
C VAL A 78 7.01 -13.23 -2.61
N VAL A 79 5.81 -12.75 -2.27
CA VAL A 79 4.86 -13.48 -1.42
C VAL A 79 4.42 -14.78 -2.09
N TYR A 80 3.94 -14.72 -3.33
CA TYR A 80 3.41 -15.90 -4.03
C TYR A 80 4.50 -16.87 -4.44
N GLY A 81 5.66 -16.37 -4.89
CA GLY A 81 6.83 -17.21 -5.17
C GLY A 81 7.31 -17.94 -3.93
N GLY A 82 7.40 -17.24 -2.79
CA GLY A 82 7.76 -17.84 -1.50
C GLY A 82 6.75 -18.87 -1.02
N MET A 83 5.44 -18.59 -1.17
CA MET A 83 4.38 -19.54 -0.83
C MET A 83 4.48 -20.82 -1.67
N SER A 84 4.62 -20.69 -2.99
CA SER A 84 4.74 -21.83 -3.88
C SER A 84 6.00 -22.65 -3.64
N TYR A 85 7.12 -21.98 -3.31
CA TYR A 85 8.34 -22.66 -2.89
C TYR A 85 8.10 -23.51 -1.63
N LEU A 86 7.48 -22.94 -0.58
CA LEU A 86 7.19 -23.69 0.64
C LEU A 86 6.24 -24.87 0.38
N LEU A 87 5.17 -24.68 -0.40
CA LEU A 87 4.26 -25.76 -0.75
C LEU A 87 4.94 -26.91 -1.52
N ALA A 88 5.99 -26.62 -2.27
CA ALA A 88 6.74 -27.62 -3.03
C ALA A 88 7.77 -28.38 -2.19
N PHE A 89 8.40 -27.73 -1.21
CA PHE A 89 9.55 -28.27 -0.46
C PHE A 89 9.26 -28.60 1.01
N ASP A 90 8.16 -28.11 1.56
CA ASP A 90 7.71 -28.38 2.94
C ASP A 90 6.18 -28.59 2.97
N PRO A 91 5.67 -29.69 2.38
CA PRO A 91 4.23 -29.95 2.27
C PRO A 91 3.55 -30.19 3.63
N ASP A 92 4.33 -30.60 4.64
CA ASP A 92 3.85 -30.86 6.01
C ASP A 92 3.98 -29.63 6.92
N GLY A 93 4.56 -28.53 6.43
CA GLY A 93 4.79 -27.31 7.19
C GLY A 93 3.50 -26.62 7.64
N ASP A 94 3.50 -26.12 8.88
CA ASP A 94 2.39 -25.29 9.39
C ASP A 94 2.35 -23.95 8.63
N GLY A 95 1.42 -23.84 7.69
CA GLY A 95 1.21 -22.64 6.88
C GLY A 95 0.80 -21.40 7.68
N SER A 96 0.56 -21.52 9.00
CA SER A 96 0.24 -20.40 9.88
C SER A 96 1.34 -19.33 9.92
N LEU A 97 2.61 -19.72 10.06
CA LEU A 97 3.73 -18.78 10.12
C LEU A 97 3.93 -18.03 8.80
N HIS A 98 3.76 -18.72 7.67
CA HIS A 98 3.85 -18.10 6.35
C HIS A 98 2.72 -17.09 6.14
N ARG A 99 1.47 -17.46 6.46
CA ARG A 99 0.32 -16.54 6.38
C ARG A 99 0.55 -15.31 7.25
N LEU A 100 1.08 -15.47 8.46
CA LEU A 100 1.42 -14.35 9.32
C LEU A 100 2.53 -13.48 8.71
N GLY A 101 3.58 -14.09 8.18
CA GLY A 101 4.70 -13.40 7.52
C GLY A 101 4.25 -12.58 6.30
N GLU A 102 3.41 -13.16 5.44
CA GLU A 102 2.80 -12.47 4.29
C GLU A 102 2.03 -11.23 4.75
N ARG A 103 1.18 -11.38 5.77
CA ARG A 103 0.35 -10.29 6.27
C ARG A 103 1.21 -9.20 6.87
N ALA A 104 2.22 -9.57 7.68
CA ALA A 104 3.17 -8.63 8.25
C ALA A 104 3.92 -7.85 7.16
N LEU A 105 4.43 -8.53 6.15
CA LEU A 105 5.15 -7.89 5.04
C LEU A 105 4.25 -6.93 4.26
N THR A 106 3.00 -7.35 3.98
CA THR A 106 1.99 -6.50 3.33
C THR A 106 1.69 -5.25 4.15
N VAL A 107 1.53 -5.39 5.46
CA VAL A 107 1.31 -4.26 6.37
C VAL A 107 2.51 -3.32 6.38
N VAL A 108 3.74 -3.84 6.42
CA VAL A 108 4.96 -2.99 6.39
C VAL A 108 5.00 -2.16 5.11
N VAL A 109 4.76 -2.78 3.95
CA VAL A 109 4.73 -2.05 2.66
C VAL A 109 3.57 -1.04 2.62
N ALA A 110 2.40 -1.42 3.14
CA ALA A 110 1.25 -0.51 3.26
C ALA A 110 1.53 0.67 4.19
N LEU A 111 2.25 0.48 5.29
CA LEU A 111 2.65 1.56 6.20
C LEU A 111 3.61 2.55 5.52
N VAL A 112 4.54 2.05 4.71
CA VAL A 112 5.42 2.91 3.90
C VAL A 112 4.61 3.73 2.90
N ALA A 113 3.71 3.09 2.15
CA ALA A 113 2.84 3.78 1.21
C ALA A 113 1.92 4.80 1.90
N ALA A 114 1.36 4.44 3.07
CA ALA A 114 0.52 5.33 3.86
C ALA A 114 1.30 6.53 4.38
N ARG A 115 2.54 6.33 4.84
CA ARG A 115 3.43 7.42 5.29
C ARG A 115 3.65 8.45 4.19
N GLU A 116 3.80 8.01 2.94
CA GLU A 116 3.96 8.90 1.79
C GLU A 116 2.66 9.62 1.39
N GLN A 117 1.50 8.99 1.56
CA GLN A 117 0.20 9.58 1.23
C GLN A 117 -0.33 10.54 2.30
N ARG A 118 0.08 10.38 3.56
CA ARG A 118 -0.37 11.19 4.72
C ARG A 118 -0.20 12.71 4.54
N PRO A 119 0.93 13.25 4.05
CA PRO A 119 1.10 14.69 3.86
C PRO A 119 0.03 15.27 2.93
N ARG A 120 -0.17 14.65 1.76
CA ARG A 120 -1.18 15.07 0.78
C ARG A 120 -2.60 14.90 1.30
N PHE A 121 -2.86 13.82 2.03
CA PHE A 121 -4.15 13.62 2.68
C PHE A 121 -4.47 14.71 3.70
N ARG A 122 -3.47 15.14 4.51
CA ARG A 122 -3.65 16.27 5.46
C ARG A 122 -3.91 17.58 4.75
N VAL A 123 -3.23 17.85 3.63
CA VAL A 123 -3.50 19.05 2.80
C VAL A 123 -4.94 19.03 2.30
N CYS A 124 -5.43 17.90 1.81
CA CYS A 124 -6.82 17.74 1.37
C CYS A 124 -7.83 18.07 2.49
N LEU A 125 -7.63 17.51 3.69
CA LEU A 125 -8.50 17.79 4.84
C LEU A 125 -8.42 19.26 5.29
N GLY A 126 -7.22 19.86 5.25
CA GLY A 126 -7.02 21.28 5.58
C GLY A 126 -7.77 22.24 4.65
N HIS A 127 -8.03 21.83 3.41
CA HIS A 127 -8.84 22.58 2.44
C HIS A 127 -10.34 22.24 2.51
N GLY A 128 -10.81 21.58 3.57
CA GLY A 128 -12.21 21.18 3.72
C GLY A 128 -12.61 19.99 2.86
N GLY A 129 -11.65 19.22 2.32
CA GLY A 129 -11.93 18.00 1.59
C GLY A 129 -12.59 16.92 2.47
N GLU A 130 -13.50 16.14 1.88
CA GLU A 130 -14.20 15.05 2.58
C GLU A 130 -13.49 13.70 2.39
N VAL A 131 -13.57 12.83 3.40
CA VAL A 131 -13.09 11.43 3.30
C VAL A 131 -14.08 10.60 2.51
N GLY A 132 -13.59 9.84 1.53
CA GLY A 132 -14.43 8.94 0.74
C GLY A 132 -14.91 7.72 1.54
N PRO A 133 -16.08 7.14 1.18
CA PRO A 133 -16.54 5.89 1.77
C PRO A 133 -15.62 4.73 1.35
N LEU A 134 -15.06 4.01 2.31
CA LEU A 134 -14.13 2.91 2.06
C LEU A 134 -14.76 1.52 2.20
N LEU A 135 -15.85 1.37 2.95
CA LEU A 135 -16.36 0.04 3.36
C LEU A 135 -16.62 -0.91 2.18
N ILE A 136 -17.44 -0.49 1.21
CA ILE A 136 -17.84 -1.33 0.08
C ILE A 136 -16.64 -1.66 -0.81
N ILE A 137 -15.82 -0.65 -1.12
CA ILE A 137 -14.65 -0.81 -1.97
C ILE A 137 -13.58 -1.65 -1.26
N GLY A 138 -13.40 -1.46 0.03
CA GLY A 138 -12.49 -2.25 0.85
C GLY A 138 -12.88 -3.72 0.88
N LEU A 139 -14.17 -4.03 1.08
CA LEU A 139 -14.70 -5.40 0.98
C LEU A 139 -14.45 -6.01 -0.41
N ALA A 140 -14.72 -5.26 -1.48
CA ALA A 140 -14.46 -5.72 -2.84
C ALA A 140 -12.97 -6.03 -3.06
N MET A 141 -12.07 -5.24 -2.50
CA MET A 141 -10.63 -5.45 -2.60
C MET A 141 -10.14 -6.63 -1.75
N ILE A 142 -10.80 -6.92 -0.64
CA ILE A 142 -10.55 -8.14 0.14
C ILE A 142 -10.91 -9.37 -0.69
N VAL A 143 -12.09 -9.37 -1.31
CA VAL A 143 -12.51 -10.45 -2.21
C VAL A 143 -11.55 -10.61 -3.37
N LEU A 144 -11.16 -9.50 -4.02
CA LEU A 144 -10.16 -9.52 -5.10
C LEU A 144 -8.84 -10.14 -4.64
N GLY A 145 -8.34 -9.74 -3.47
CA GLY A 145 -7.12 -10.30 -2.89
C GLY A 145 -7.17 -11.81 -2.69
N LEU A 146 -8.28 -12.31 -2.14
CA LEU A 146 -8.52 -13.75 -1.95
C LEU A 146 -8.52 -14.50 -3.28
N VAL A 147 -9.27 -13.99 -4.27
CA VAL A 147 -9.35 -14.57 -5.62
C VAL A 147 -7.97 -14.60 -6.28
N MET A 148 -7.22 -13.50 -6.23
CA MET A 148 -5.89 -13.40 -6.84
C MET A 148 -4.86 -14.30 -6.16
N THR A 149 -4.96 -14.48 -4.84
CA THR A 149 -4.11 -15.43 -4.10
C THR A 149 -4.38 -16.85 -4.59
N PHE A 150 -5.66 -17.23 -4.69
CA PHE A 150 -6.06 -18.56 -5.16
C PHE A 150 -5.55 -18.81 -6.60
N ILE A 151 -5.77 -17.86 -7.51
CA ILE A 151 -5.31 -17.94 -8.90
C ILE A 151 -3.78 -18.04 -8.97
N GLY A 152 -3.06 -17.21 -8.22
CA GLY A 152 -1.60 -17.20 -8.21
C GLY A 152 -1.01 -18.55 -7.78
N VAL A 153 -1.52 -19.11 -6.68
CA VAL A 153 -1.10 -20.44 -6.20
C VAL A 153 -1.45 -21.53 -7.22
N TRP A 154 -2.65 -21.48 -7.80
CA TRP A 154 -3.08 -22.46 -8.81
C TRP A 154 -2.20 -22.44 -10.06
N ILE A 155 -1.90 -21.25 -10.60
CA ILE A 155 -1.00 -21.10 -11.76
C ILE A 155 0.37 -21.70 -11.46
N LEU A 156 0.95 -21.37 -10.31
CA LEU A 156 2.29 -21.85 -9.94
C LEU A 156 2.31 -23.37 -9.72
N ALA A 157 1.25 -23.94 -9.14
CA ALA A 157 1.11 -25.39 -8.98
C ALA A 157 0.99 -26.10 -10.35
N VAL A 158 0.20 -25.55 -11.29
CA VAL A 158 0.10 -26.10 -12.65
C VAL A 158 1.44 -26.03 -13.38
N LEU A 159 2.11 -24.89 -13.34
CA LEU A 159 3.43 -24.73 -13.98
C LEU A 159 4.45 -25.72 -13.41
N TRP A 160 4.42 -25.96 -12.10
CA TRP A 160 5.27 -26.95 -11.46
C TRP A 160 5.00 -28.36 -11.99
N SER A 161 3.73 -28.76 -12.11
CA SER A 161 3.34 -30.08 -12.62
C SER A 161 3.72 -30.35 -14.08
N LEU A 162 4.05 -29.30 -14.85
CA LEU A 162 4.50 -29.42 -16.24
C LEU A 162 6.03 -29.58 -16.37
N ILE A 163 6.79 -29.28 -15.31
CA ILE A 163 8.26 -29.35 -15.30
C ILE A 163 8.76 -30.70 -14.80
N LEU A 164 7.97 -31.39 -13.96
CA LEU A 164 8.24 -32.75 -13.46
C LEU A 164 7.73 -33.83 -14.43
#